data_AF-A0A931VHQ0-F1
#
_entry.id   AF-A0A931VHQ0-F1
#
_cell.length_a   1.000
_cell.length_b   1.000
_cell.length_c   1.000
_cell.angle_alpha   90.00
_cell.angle_beta   90.00
_cell.angle_gamma   90.00
#
_symmetry.space_group_name_H-M   'P 1'
#
loop_
_entity.id
_entity.type
_entity.pdbx_description
1 polymer ?
#
loop_
_entity_poly.entity_id
_entity_poly.type
_entity_poly.pdbx_seq_one_letter_code
_entity_poly.pdbx_strand_id
1 'polypeptide(L)'
;MTHQEIREKFLNFFKEKEHAIVPSSSLIPTDSSVLLTTAGMQQFKPYFLGEKSPFGNRAVSIQKSFRTSDIESVGDESHLTFFEMLGNFSFGDYFKREAIEWANEFLKLVVKDYKNRMHVTVFEGNDNVPFDQESYEIWKSLGVPEEKILKRGREDNFWGPTGNEGPCGPNTEIYIDGLEIWNLVFNEYFCSRDKKLILLKQKGVDTGMGLERLAMILQAKENIFETDLFAAPFEILLNRPENQQRSGRIIADHIRGSIFLLSDGVRSSNKEAGYVLRRLIRRILVHAKKIFIPQELIFDLIGKAIDFYSSVYEDLEKNKKLILEFFKEEADKFNLTLEKGLKEFDKRYPLKLGKRVQIEKKIGQDAFDLHQTYGFPLELIKELLNERFYQFDEDEFKKKIEEEFKKHQEISRAGVEKKFGGHGLSFDRDNLSPEFHNVKLHTATHLLHQALRQILGTEVKQMGSDITPERLRFDFSFSRKLTEEEKRKVEDLVNQKIQENLDVKKEEMSFEEAQKSGALAFFKEKYPKQVSVYSINGFSKEICNGPHAEKTSLLGHFKIIKEESSSAGVRRIRAILE
;
A
#
# COMPACT_ATOMS: atom_id res chain seq x y z
N MET A 1 -25.38 -19.67 -9.52
CA MET A 1 -24.79 -19.98 -8.20
C MET A 1 -24.33 -18.66 -7.59
N THR A 2 -24.73 -18.35 -6.37
CA THR A 2 -24.33 -17.12 -5.67
C THR A 2 -22.89 -17.19 -5.21
N HIS A 3 -22.28 -16.05 -4.93
CA HIS A 3 -20.91 -15.99 -4.40
C HIS A 3 -20.75 -16.76 -3.07
N GLN A 4 -21.76 -16.76 -2.20
CA GLN A 4 -21.76 -17.55 -0.95
C GLN A 4 -21.74 -19.05 -1.22
N GLU A 5 -22.61 -19.53 -2.12
CA GLU A 5 -22.65 -20.94 -2.53
C GLU A 5 -21.31 -21.40 -3.15
N ILE A 6 -20.65 -20.52 -3.91
CA ILE A 6 -19.34 -20.81 -4.51
C ILE A 6 -18.28 -21.02 -3.41
N ARG A 7 -18.20 -20.10 -2.43
CA ARG A 7 -17.26 -20.21 -1.30
C ARG A 7 -17.47 -21.51 -0.54
N GLU A 8 -18.72 -21.79 -0.16
CA GLU A 8 -19.06 -22.99 0.60
C GLU A 8 -18.74 -24.26 -0.17
N LYS A 9 -19.12 -24.34 -1.46
CA LYS A 9 -18.82 -25.51 -2.29
C LYS A 9 -17.33 -25.74 -2.44
N PHE A 10 -16.54 -24.69 -2.67
CA PHE A 10 -15.09 -24.83 -2.80
C PHE A 10 -14.42 -25.31 -1.51
N LEU A 11 -14.76 -24.68 -0.37
CA LEU A 11 -14.21 -25.06 0.93
C LEU A 11 -14.61 -26.48 1.32
N ASN A 12 -15.88 -26.86 1.12
CA ASN A 12 -16.35 -28.21 1.43
C ASN A 12 -15.72 -29.26 0.52
N PHE A 13 -15.57 -28.97 -0.78
CA PHE A 13 -14.93 -29.89 -1.74
C PHE A 13 -13.50 -30.24 -1.31
N PHE A 14 -12.69 -29.25 -0.92
CA PHE A 14 -11.32 -29.52 -0.47
C PHE A 14 -11.24 -30.04 0.97
N LYS A 15 -12.21 -29.70 1.83
CA LYS A 15 -12.34 -30.34 3.15
C LYS A 15 -12.56 -31.86 3.03
N GLU A 16 -13.34 -32.29 2.04
CA GLU A 16 -13.53 -33.72 1.73
C GLU A 16 -12.25 -34.40 1.19
N LYS A 17 -11.30 -33.62 0.64
CA LYS A 17 -9.95 -34.08 0.28
C LYS A 17 -8.92 -33.90 1.43
N GLU A 18 -9.41 -33.70 2.65
CA GLU A 18 -8.64 -33.57 3.89
C GLU A 18 -7.78 -32.29 3.98
N HIS A 19 -8.11 -31.24 3.23
CA HIS A 19 -7.49 -29.93 3.41
C HIS A 19 -8.02 -29.24 4.66
N ALA A 20 -7.11 -28.68 5.46
CA ALA A 20 -7.50 -27.80 6.55
C ALA A 20 -8.03 -26.47 6.00
N ILE A 21 -9.21 -26.05 6.44
CA ILE A 21 -9.74 -24.72 6.11
C ILE A 21 -8.99 -23.68 6.92
N VAL A 22 -8.29 -22.77 6.24
CA VAL A 22 -7.48 -21.70 6.83
C VAL A 22 -8.16 -20.35 6.55
N PRO A 23 -8.33 -19.48 7.57
CA PRO A 23 -8.90 -18.15 7.38
C PRO A 23 -7.99 -17.27 6.50
N SER A 24 -8.57 -16.26 5.86
CA SER A 24 -7.81 -15.26 5.13
C SER A 24 -6.86 -14.48 6.06
N SER A 25 -5.62 -14.28 5.64
CA SER A 25 -4.69 -13.36 6.28
C SER A 25 -5.04 -11.89 5.97
N SER A 26 -4.42 -10.97 6.71
CA SER A 26 -4.46 -9.53 6.44
C SER A 26 -3.93 -9.18 5.05
N LEU A 27 -4.43 -8.10 4.47
CA LEU A 27 -3.88 -7.44 3.29
C LEU A 27 -2.53 -6.77 3.58
N ILE A 28 -2.18 -6.52 4.85
CA ILE A 28 -0.85 -6.09 5.26
C ILE A 28 -0.01 -7.36 5.52
N PRO A 29 0.93 -7.70 4.64
CA PRO A 29 1.73 -8.90 4.78
C PRO A 29 2.76 -8.75 5.90
N THR A 30 3.18 -9.87 6.49
CA THR A 30 4.33 -9.92 7.40
C THR A 30 5.67 -9.90 6.65
N ASP A 31 5.66 -10.25 5.36
CA ASP A 31 6.82 -10.19 4.46
C ASP A 31 7.06 -8.74 4.00
N SER A 32 8.19 -8.16 4.41
CA SER A 32 8.55 -6.77 4.09
C SER A 32 9.00 -6.54 2.64
N SER A 33 9.15 -7.61 1.84
CA SER A 33 9.50 -7.50 0.41
C SER A 33 8.30 -7.18 -0.49
N VAL A 34 7.09 -7.22 0.06
CA VAL A 34 5.83 -7.00 -0.65
C VAL A 34 4.97 -5.98 0.09
N LEU A 35 4.26 -5.16 -0.68
CA LEU A 35 3.52 -4.03 -0.11
C LEU A 35 2.17 -4.45 0.47
N LEU A 36 1.47 -5.33 -0.25
CA LEU A 36 0.16 -5.85 0.09
C LEU A 36 0.14 -7.35 -0.22
N THR A 37 -0.79 -8.08 0.39
CA THR A 37 -1.07 -9.46 0.02
C THR A 37 -1.73 -9.49 -1.36
N THR A 38 -1.01 -9.97 -2.37
CA THR A 38 -1.42 -10.06 -3.78
C THR A 38 -1.87 -11.47 -4.20
N ALA A 39 -1.54 -12.50 -3.40
CA ALA A 39 -1.86 -13.90 -3.69
C ALA A 39 -2.13 -14.73 -2.43
N GLY A 40 -2.93 -15.79 -2.59
CA GLY A 40 -3.29 -16.77 -1.57
C GLY A 40 -2.09 -17.48 -0.93
N MET A 41 -1.04 -17.73 -1.73
CA MET A 41 0.14 -18.47 -1.26
C MET A 41 0.97 -17.74 -0.21
N GLN A 42 0.89 -16.40 -0.13
CA GLN A 42 1.82 -15.61 0.68
C GLN A 42 1.78 -15.98 2.16
N GLN A 43 0.59 -16.31 2.69
CA GLN A 43 0.44 -16.76 4.09
C GLN A 43 1.03 -18.16 4.34
N PHE A 44 1.39 -18.90 3.29
CA PHE A 44 1.94 -20.26 3.35
C PHE A 44 3.38 -20.36 2.86
N LYS A 45 4.01 -19.24 2.46
CA LYS A 45 5.38 -19.19 1.91
C LYS A 45 6.41 -20.00 2.74
N PRO A 46 6.44 -19.93 4.08
CA PRO A 46 7.40 -20.71 4.88
C PRO A 46 7.25 -22.23 4.72
N TYR A 47 6.02 -22.72 4.53
CA TYR A 47 5.73 -24.16 4.49
C TYR A 47 6.16 -24.79 3.17
N PHE A 48 6.15 -24.03 2.07
CA PHE A 48 6.77 -24.46 0.81
C PHE A 48 8.30 -24.62 0.93
N LEU A 49 8.94 -23.96 1.90
CA LEU A 49 10.37 -24.02 2.14
C LEU A 49 10.78 -25.12 3.14
N GLY A 50 9.81 -25.92 3.61
CA GLY A 50 10.04 -27.05 4.50
C GLY A 50 9.80 -26.77 5.98
N GLU A 51 9.30 -25.59 6.34
CA GLU A 51 8.77 -25.38 7.69
C GLU A 51 7.49 -26.21 7.90
N LYS A 52 7.31 -26.71 9.14
CA LYS A 52 6.11 -27.46 9.47
C LYS A 52 4.90 -26.53 9.55
N SER A 53 3.91 -26.78 8.71
CA SER A 53 2.64 -26.09 8.75
C SER A 53 1.83 -26.49 9.99
N PRO A 54 1.29 -25.53 10.77
CA PRO A 54 0.40 -25.82 11.89
C PRO A 54 -0.97 -26.36 11.42
N PHE A 55 -1.27 -26.26 10.13
CA PHE A 55 -2.53 -26.72 9.51
C PHE A 55 -2.40 -28.12 8.88
N GLY A 56 -1.26 -28.79 9.05
CA GLY A 56 -0.93 -30.01 8.32
C GLY A 56 -0.42 -29.74 6.91
N ASN A 57 -0.28 -30.78 6.09
CA ASN A 57 0.36 -30.69 4.77
C ASN A 57 -0.57 -30.22 3.64
N ARG A 58 -1.87 -30.07 3.93
CA ARG A 58 -2.91 -29.65 2.99
C ARG A 58 -3.70 -28.49 3.58
N ALA A 59 -3.85 -27.40 2.83
CA ALA A 59 -4.63 -26.24 3.26
C ALA A 59 -5.55 -25.75 2.15
N VAL A 60 -6.72 -25.22 2.52
CA VAL A 60 -7.62 -24.52 1.60
C VAL A 60 -8.00 -23.18 2.22
N SER A 61 -7.99 -22.11 1.44
CA SER A 61 -8.35 -20.77 1.91
C SER A 61 -9.02 -19.94 0.82
N ILE A 62 -9.75 -18.91 1.23
CA ILE A 62 -10.24 -17.84 0.36
C ILE A 62 -9.58 -16.55 0.81
N GLN A 63 -8.49 -16.18 0.15
CA GLN A 63 -7.62 -15.09 0.57
C GLN A 63 -8.05 -13.76 -0.05
N LYS A 64 -8.29 -12.75 0.80
CA LYS A 64 -8.35 -11.35 0.41
C LYS A 64 -7.06 -10.96 -0.31
N SER A 65 -7.14 -10.53 -1.55
CA SER A 65 -5.98 -10.19 -2.37
C SER A 65 -6.13 -8.80 -2.96
N PHE A 66 -5.01 -8.08 -3.07
CA PHE A 66 -4.98 -6.71 -3.59
C PHE A 66 -3.91 -6.56 -4.68
N ARG A 67 -4.29 -6.12 -5.88
CA ARG A 67 -3.39 -5.88 -7.01
C ARG A 67 -3.33 -4.41 -7.38
N THR A 68 -2.14 -3.82 -7.22
CA THR A 68 -1.89 -2.42 -7.59
C THR A 68 -1.54 -2.23 -9.06
N SER A 69 -1.11 -3.30 -9.73
CA SER A 69 -0.82 -3.31 -11.18
C SER A 69 -2.05 -3.03 -12.03
N ASP A 70 -3.21 -3.47 -11.55
CA ASP A 70 -4.44 -3.54 -12.34
C ASP A 70 -5.32 -2.30 -12.15
N ILE A 71 -4.90 -1.35 -11.29
CA ILE A 71 -5.66 -0.13 -10.95
C ILE A 71 -6.13 0.64 -12.19
N GLU A 72 -5.32 0.69 -13.25
CA GLU A 72 -5.67 1.43 -14.47
C GLU A 72 -6.66 0.67 -15.38
N SER A 73 -6.66 -0.66 -15.31
CA SER A 73 -7.57 -1.53 -16.08
C SER A 73 -8.96 -1.59 -15.45
N VAL A 74 -9.08 -1.31 -14.15
CA VAL A 74 -10.38 -1.31 -13.45
C VAL A 74 -11.40 -0.43 -14.15
N GLY A 75 -12.62 -0.96 -14.25
CA GLY A 75 -13.73 -0.36 -14.98
C GLY A 75 -14.03 -1.06 -16.31
N ASP A 76 -13.13 -1.94 -16.76
CA ASP A 76 -13.42 -2.93 -17.80
C ASP A 76 -14.32 -4.07 -17.27
N GLU A 77 -14.41 -5.17 -18.00
CA GLU A 77 -15.28 -6.29 -17.69
C GLU A 77 -14.78 -7.21 -16.57
N SER A 78 -13.46 -7.21 -16.26
CA SER A 78 -12.86 -8.31 -15.48
C SER A 78 -11.72 -7.95 -14.50
N HIS A 79 -11.19 -6.73 -14.51
CA HIS A 79 -10.12 -6.31 -13.60
C HIS A 79 -10.65 -5.65 -12.33
N LEU A 80 -9.99 -5.96 -11.22
CA LEU A 80 -10.30 -5.46 -9.88
C LEU A 80 -9.01 -5.08 -9.14
N THR A 81 -9.11 -4.12 -8.22
CA THR A 81 -8.01 -3.85 -7.28
C THR A 81 -8.04 -4.82 -6.11
N PHE A 82 -9.24 -5.15 -5.62
CA PHE A 82 -9.47 -6.12 -4.56
C PHE A 82 -10.31 -7.28 -5.07
N PHE A 83 -9.88 -8.49 -4.77
CA PHE A 83 -10.60 -9.71 -5.14
C PHE A 83 -10.31 -10.83 -4.15
N GLU A 84 -11.13 -11.87 -4.20
CA GLU A 84 -10.97 -13.05 -3.35
C GLU A 84 -10.37 -14.21 -4.15
N MET A 85 -9.22 -14.70 -3.69
CA MET A 85 -8.51 -15.80 -4.32
C MET A 85 -8.79 -17.10 -3.58
N LEU A 86 -9.60 -17.97 -4.18
CA LEU A 86 -9.79 -19.33 -3.71
C LEU A 86 -8.55 -20.14 -4.04
N GLY A 87 -8.00 -20.86 -3.07
CA GLY A 87 -6.80 -21.66 -3.29
C GLY A 87 -6.77 -22.90 -2.43
N ASN A 88 -6.32 -24.01 -3.01
CA ASN A 88 -5.87 -25.21 -2.32
C ASN A 88 -4.34 -25.34 -2.42
N PHE A 89 -3.71 -25.78 -1.33
CA PHE A 89 -2.26 -25.77 -1.15
C PHE A 89 -1.77 -27.13 -0.67
N SER A 90 -0.61 -27.54 -1.17
CA SER A 90 0.11 -28.76 -0.77
C SER A 90 1.53 -28.41 -0.34
N PHE A 91 1.93 -28.89 0.83
CA PHE A 91 3.28 -28.71 1.38
C PHE A 91 4.02 -30.06 1.38
N GLY A 92 4.28 -30.60 0.19
CA GLY A 92 4.99 -31.88 0.03
C GLY A 92 4.12 -33.14 0.15
N ASP A 93 2.78 -33.01 0.01
CA ASP A 93 1.87 -34.14 0.11
C ASP A 93 1.41 -34.66 -1.27
N TYR A 94 0.67 -33.85 -2.03
CA TYR A 94 0.29 -34.13 -3.42
C TYR A 94 0.93 -33.12 -4.39
N PHE A 95 0.89 -33.41 -5.69
CA PHE A 95 1.53 -32.57 -6.71
C PHE A 95 0.65 -32.38 -7.96
N LYS A 96 1.23 -32.42 -9.16
CA LYS A 96 0.55 -32.09 -10.44
C LYS A 96 -0.69 -32.94 -10.70
N ARG A 97 -0.59 -34.26 -10.55
CA ARG A 97 -1.67 -35.20 -10.86
C ARG A 97 -2.93 -34.89 -10.07
N GLU A 98 -2.85 -34.92 -8.75
CA GLU A 98 -4.00 -34.70 -7.88
C GLU A 98 -4.54 -33.27 -8.01
N ALA A 99 -3.65 -32.28 -8.12
CA ALA A 99 -4.06 -30.89 -8.30
C ALA A 99 -4.92 -30.68 -9.56
N ILE A 100 -4.46 -31.22 -10.69
CA ILE A 100 -5.15 -31.11 -11.98
C ILE A 100 -6.44 -31.95 -11.97
N GLU A 101 -6.39 -33.17 -11.42
CA GLU A 101 -7.56 -34.05 -11.30
C GLU A 101 -8.67 -33.39 -10.47
N TRP A 102 -8.34 -32.82 -9.31
CA TRP A 102 -9.30 -32.14 -8.44
C TRP A 102 -9.81 -30.82 -9.01
N ALA A 103 -8.97 -30.04 -9.68
CA ALA A 103 -9.44 -28.82 -10.35
C ALA A 103 -10.45 -29.15 -11.47
N ASN A 104 -10.16 -30.17 -12.27
CA ASN A 104 -11.06 -30.68 -13.31
C ASN A 104 -12.36 -31.26 -12.71
N GLU A 105 -12.28 -32.00 -11.61
CA GLU A 105 -13.43 -32.53 -10.86
C GLU A 105 -14.34 -31.40 -10.36
N PHE A 106 -13.77 -30.39 -9.70
CA PHE A 106 -14.52 -29.26 -9.16
C PHE A 106 -15.19 -28.44 -10.27
N LEU A 107 -14.47 -28.12 -11.34
CA LEU A 107 -15.03 -27.32 -12.44
C LEU A 107 -16.14 -28.08 -13.19
N LYS A 108 -16.03 -29.40 -13.37
CA LYS A 108 -17.13 -30.23 -13.89
C LYS A 108 -18.38 -30.20 -13.01
N LEU A 109 -18.20 -30.09 -11.70
CA LEU A 109 -19.30 -30.03 -10.73
C LEU A 109 -20.07 -28.71 -10.82
N VAL A 110 -19.37 -27.59 -11.00
CA VAL A 110 -19.98 -26.25 -10.89
C VAL A 110 -20.27 -25.60 -12.25
N VAL A 111 -19.46 -25.86 -13.27
CA VAL A 111 -19.58 -25.22 -14.59
C VAL A 111 -20.41 -26.08 -15.53
N LYS A 112 -21.57 -25.56 -15.95
CA LYS A 112 -22.40 -26.19 -16.98
C LYS A 112 -21.65 -26.22 -18.31
N ASP A 113 -21.69 -27.37 -18.96
CA ASP A 113 -21.05 -27.63 -20.26
C ASP A 113 -19.53 -27.37 -20.27
N TYR A 114 -18.88 -27.62 -19.12
CA TYR A 114 -17.46 -27.36 -18.90
C TYR A 114 -16.55 -27.87 -20.04
N LYS A 115 -16.73 -29.13 -20.46
CA LYS A 115 -15.86 -29.77 -21.48
C LYS A 115 -15.80 -29.01 -22.81
N ASN A 116 -16.91 -28.41 -23.23
CA ASN A 116 -16.98 -27.70 -24.51
C ASN A 116 -16.42 -26.28 -24.39
N ARG A 117 -16.53 -25.67 -23.21
CA ARG A 117 -16.15 -24.27 -22.94
C ARG A 117 -14.72 -24.08 -22.48
N MET A 118 -14.09 -25.13 -21.95
CA MET A 118 -12.75 -25.03 -21.38
C MET A 118 -11.63 -25.19 -22.41
N HIS A 119 -10.51 -24.52 -22.15
CA HIS A 119 -9.17 -24.86 -22.65
C HIS A 119 -8.14 -24.63 -21.54
N VAL A 120 -6.96 -25.22 -21.66
CA VAL A 120 -5.89 -25.09 -20.67
C VAL A 120 -4.59 -24.66 -21.34
N THR A 121 -3.72 -24.03 -20.57
CA THR A 121 -2.35 -23.71 -20.98
C THR A 121 -1.35 -24.48 -20.13
N VAL A 122 -0.19 -24.82 -20.70
CA VAL A 122 0.94 -25.48 -20.00
C VAL A 122 2.27 -24.84 -20.42
N PHE A 123 3.25 -24.86 -19.51
CA PHE A 123 4.55 -24.26 -19.76
C PHE A 123 5.31 -24.95 -20.89
N GLU A 124 5.66 -24.20 -21.94
CA GLU A 124 6.31 -24.72 -23.15
C GLU A 124 7.79 -25.09 -22.95
N GLY A 125 8.42 -24.61 -21.87
CA GLY A 125 9.84 -24.75 -21.60
C GLY A 125 10.66 -23.52 -21.97
N ASN A 126 11.88 -23.44 -21.46
CA ASN A 126 12.91 -22.49 -21.88
C ASN A 126 14.31 -23.08 -21.57
N ASP A 127 15.36 -22.28 -21.75
CA ASP A 127 16.75 -22.70 -21.53
C ASP A 127 17.05 -23.23 -20.10
N ASN A 128 16.26 -22.84 -19.10
CA ASN A 128 16.50 -23.16 -17.69
C ASN A 128 15.52 -24.18 -17.11
N VAL A 129 14.33 -24.30 -17.69
CA VAL A 129 13.23 -25.14 -17.19
C VAL A 129 12.62 -25.87 -18.38
N PRO A 130 12.53 -27.22 -18.35
CA PRO A 130 12.00 -27.98 -19.47
C PRO A 130 10.50 -27.74 -19.67
N PHE A 131 10.00 -28.20 -20.82
CA PHE A 131 8.57 -28.32 -21.09
C PHE A 131 7.85 -29.07 -19.96
N ASP A 132 6.69 -28.57 -19.52
CA ASP A 132 5.87 -29.25 -18.51
C ASP A 132 5.07 -30.42 -19.11
N GLN A 133 5.80 -31.45 -19.52
CA GLN A 133 5.25 -32.67 -20.11
C GLN A 133 4.28 -33.39 -19.17
N GLU A 134 4.54 -33.34 -17.85
CA GLU A 134 3.72 -34.02 -16.85
C GLU A 134 2.29 -33.46 -16.84
N SER A 135 2.14 -32.13 -16.73
CA SER A 135 0.82 -31.48 -16.76
C SER A 135 0.09 -31.72 -18.10
N TYR A 136 0.83 -31.68 -19.22
CA TYR A 136 0.29 -31.95 -20.55
C TYR A 136 -0.34 -33.35 -20.64
N GLU A 137 0.38 -34.38 -20.20
CA GLU A 137 -0.12 -35.77 -20.24
C GLU A 137 -1.27 -36.00 -19.26
N ILE A 138 -1.26 -35.35 -18.08
CA ILE A 138 -2.38 -35.45 -17.13
C ILE A 138 -3.66 -34.90 -17.77
N TRP A 139 -3.63 -33.70 -18.36
CA TRP A 139 -4.79 -33.13 -19.04
C TRP A 139 -5.30 -34.00 -20.18
N LYS A 140 -4.40 -34.55 -21.00
CA LYS A 140 -4.74 -35.49 -22.07
C LYS A 140 -5.42 -36.75 -21.52
N SER A 141 -4.92 -37.30 -20.42
CA SER A 141 -5.50 -38.47 -19.76
C SER A 141 -6.92 -38.21 -19.20
N LEU A 142 -7.23 -36.94 -18.89
CA LEU A 142 -8.55 -36.51 -18.43
C LEU A 142 -9.55 -36.25 -19.58
N GLY A 143 -9.14 -36.52 -20.82
CA GLY A 143 -9.94 -36.39 -22.02
C GLY A 143 -10.04 -34.96 -22.54
N VAL A 144 -9.10 -34.08 -22.20
CA VAL A 144 -8.97 -32.77 -22.85
C VAL A 144 -8.33 -32.97 -24.23
N PRO A 145 -8.97 -32.53 -25.33
CA PRO A 145 -8.38 -32.63 -26.66
C PRO A 145 -7.07 -31.84 -26.77
N GLU A 146 -6.11 -32.33 -27.57
CA GLU A 146 -4.78 -31.71 -27.67
C GLU A 146 -4.83 -30.27 -28.18
N GLU A 147 -5.78 -29.94 -29.07
CA GLU A 147 -6.02 -28.59 -29.58
C GLU A 147 -6.51 -27.61 -28.50
N LYS A 148 -6.96 -28.12 -27.35
CA LYS A 148 -7.36 -27.36 -26.16
C LYS A 148 -6.29 -27.34 -25.07
N ILE A 149 -5.12 -27.95 -25.29
CA ILE A 149 -3.96 -27.90 -24.39
C ILE A 149 -2.87 -27.05 -25.05
N LEU A 150 -2.94 -25.74 -24.83
CA LEU A 150 -2.06 -24.76 -25.46
C LEU A 150 -0.72 -24.69 -24.73
N LYS A 151 0.38 -24.58 -25.46
CA LYS A 151 1.71 -24.37 -24.88
C LYS A 151 2.00 -22.87 -24.86
N ARG A 152 2.45 -22.33 -23.73
CA ARG A 152 2.82 -20.91 -23.60
C ARG A 152 4.16 -20.72 -22.90
N GLY A 153 4.75 -19.55 -23.15
CA GLY A 153 6.02 -19.13 -22.61
C GLY A 153 5.98 -18.79 -21.12
N ARG A 154 7.10 -18.23 -20.64
CA ARG A 154 7.33 -17.91 -19.23
C ARG A 154 6.37 -16.85 -18.67
N GLU A 155 5.91 -15.92 -19.51
CA GLU A 155 5.04 -14.82 -19.09
C GLU A 155 3.67 -15.32 -18.63
N ASP A 156 3.17 -16.40 -19.25
CA ASP A 156 1.88 -17.00 -18.93
C ASP A 156 2.05 -18.19 -17.96
N ASN A 157 2.89 -19.17 -18.31
CA ASN A 157 2.92 -20.46 -17.62
C ASN A 157 4.12 -20.69 -16.68
N PHE A 158 4.74 -19.63 -16.14
CA PHE A 158 5.72 -19.75 -15.07
C PHE A 158 5.52 -18.68 -14.01
N TRP A 159 5.20 -19.10 -12.78
CA TRP A 159 4.87 -18.16 -11.72
C TRP A 159 5.96 -18.03 -10.66
N GLY A 160 6.17 -16.80 -10.19
CA GLY A 160 7.01 -16.48 -9.03
C GLY A 160 8.43 -15.99 -9.35
N PRO A 161 9.19 -15.62 -8.29
CA PRO A 161 8.79 -15.65 -6.89
C PRO A 161 7.91 -14.45 -6.51
N THR A 162 7.11 -14.60 -5.45
CA THR A 162 6.46 -13.45 -4.81
C THR A 162 7.48 -12.65 -4.01
N GLY A 163 7.66 -11.38 -4.38
CA GLY A 163 8.69 -10.50 -3.83
C GLY A 163 10.04 -10.70 -4.52
N ASN A 164 11.14 -10.48 -3.79
CA ASN A 164 12.48 -10.52 -4.37
C ASN A 164 13.04 -11.95 -4.53
N GLU A 165 12.56 -12.90 -3.71
CA GLU A 165 12.96 -14.31 -3.70
C GLU A 165 11.85 -15.18 -3.09
N GLY A 166 11.84 -16.47 -3.44
CA GLY A 166 10.83 -17.41 -2.92
C GLY A 166 10.56 -18.62 -3.80
N PRO A 167 9.59 -19.47 -3.39
CA PRO A 167 9.06 -20.56 -4.21
C PRO A 167 8.53 -20.06 -5.55
N CYS A 168 8.72 -20.85 -6.60
CA CYS A 168 8.26 -20.60 -7.96
C CYS A 168 8.24 -21.90 -8.78
N GLY A 169 7.63 -21.86 -9.96
CA GLY A 169 7.69 -22.97 -10.90
C GLY A 169 6.72 -22.86 -12.07
N PRO A 170 6.68 -23.90 -12.93
CA PRO A 170 5.72 -23.96 -14.02
C PRO A 170 4.30 -24.01 -13.47
N ASN A 171 3.35 -23.55 -14.27
CA ASN A 171 1.94 -23.61 -13.94
C ASN A 171 1.11 -24.15 -15.11
N THR A 172 -0.13 -24.51 -14.82
CA THR A 172 -1.17 -24.70 -15.82
C THR A 172 -2.36 -23.81 -15.49
N GLU A 173 -2.89 -23.09 -16.48
CA GLU A 173 -4.04 -22.22 -16.29
C GLU A 173 -5.26 -22.80 -16.99
N ILE A 174 -6.42 -22.67 -16.35
CA ILE A 174 -7.70 -23.15 -16.85
C ILE A 174 -8.54 -21.95 -17.28
N TYR A 175 -8.91 -21.95 -18.55
CA TYR A 175 -9.73 -20.92 -19.17
C TYR A 175 -11.12 -21.45 -19.46
N ILE A 176 -12.13 -20.60 -19.27
CA ILE A 176 -13.53 -20.87 -19.65
C ILE A 176 -14.02 -19.69 -20.46
N ASP A 177 -14.48 -19.94 -21.69
CA ASP A 177 -14.92 -18.90 -22.64
C ASP A 177 -13.88 -17.78 -22.85
N GLY A 178 -12.59 -18.12 -22.82
CA GLY A 178 -11.49 -17.18 -23.00
C GLY A 178 -11.06 -16.43 -21.74
N LEU A 179 -11.73 -16.60 -20.60
CA LEU A 179 -11.34 -16.00 -19.33
C LEU A 179 -10.56 -17.01 -18.47
N GLU A 180 -9.39 -16.62 -17.99
CA GLU A 180 -8.61 -17.38 -17.01
C GLU A 180 -9.35 -17.41 -15.66
N ILE A 181 -9.76 -18.61 -15.24
CA ILE A 181 -10.51 -18.81 -13.99
C ILE A 181 -9.63 -19.35 -12.89
N TRP A 182 -8.68 -20.25 -13.19
CA TRP A 182 -7.87 -20.94 -12.17
C TRP A 182 -6.44 -21.18 -12.66
N ASN A 183 -5.46 -20.72 -11.88
CA ASN A 183 -4.04 -20.99 -12.09
C ASN A 183 -3.53 -22.02 -11.06
N LEU A 184 -2.89 -23.09 -11.54
CA LEU A 184 -2.29 -24.14 -10.72
C LEU A 184 -0.77 -24.07 -10.86
N VAL A 185 -0.12 -23.48 -9.86
CA VAL A 185 1.33 -23.29 -9.78
C VAL A 185 1.98 -24.46 -9.06
N PHE A 186 3.02 -25.00 -9.68
CA PHE A 186 3.78 -26.13 -9.16
C PHE A 186 5.11 -25.64 -8.64
N ASN A 187 5.19 -25.43 -7.32
CA ASN A 187 6.41 -24.97 -6.65
C ASN A 187 7.47 -26.09 -6.67
N GLU A 188 8.35 -26.04 -7.67
CA GLU A 188 9.48 -26.96 -7.88
C GLU A 188 10.83 -26.31 -7.61
N TYR A 189 10.88 -24.97 -7.68
CA TYR A 189 12.10 -24.20 -7.58
C TYR A 189 11.99 -23.10 -6.52
N PHE A 190 13.12 -22.76 -5.92
CA PHE A 190 13.35 -21.52 -5.21
C PHE A 190 14.08 -20.57 -6.16
N CYS A 191 13.48 -19.40 -6.42
CA CYS A 191 14.14 -18.33 -7.15
C CYS A 191 14.84 -17.41 -6.16
N SER A 192 16.17 -17.35 -6.25
CA SER A 192 17.00 -16.45 -5.44
C SER A 192 16.90 -14.99 -5.92
N ARG A 193 17.44 -14.07 -5.12
CA ARG A 193 17.52 -12.63 -5.51
C ARG A 193 18.25 -12.41 -6.83
N ASP A 194 19.26 -13.23 -7.13
CA ASP A 194 20.03 -13.20 -8.38
C ASP A 194 19.31 -13.91 -9.55
N LYS A 195 18.02 -14.23 -9.39
CA LYS A 195 17.18 -14.92 -10.36
C LYS A 195 17.66 -16.32 -10.76
N LYS A 196 18.46 -16.96 -9.90
CA LYS A 196 18.86 -18.36 -10.07
C LYS A 196 17.77 -19.27 -9.51
N LEU A 197 17.48 -20.33 -10.25
CA LEU A 197 16.52 -21.36 -9.85
C LEU A 197 17.25 -22.52 -9.15
N ILE A 198 16.80 -22.86 -7.95
CA ILE A 198 17.34 -23.95 -7.13
C ILE A 198 16.20 -24.93 -6.86
N LEU A 199 16.39 -26.22 -7.07
CA LEU A 199 15.34 -27.21 -6.78
C LEU A 199 14.96 -27.18 -5.29
N LEU A 200 13.65 -27.14 -5.01
CA LEU A 200 13.15 -27.24 -3.65
C LEU A 200 13.32 -28.68 -3.11
N LYS A 201 13.57 -28.80 -1.81
CA LYS A 201 13.65 -30.10 -1.11
C LYS A 201 12.31 -30.85 -1.12
N GLN A 202 11.22 -30.10 -1.07
CA GLN A 202 9.86 -30.60 -1.18
C GLN A 202 9.14 -29.81 -2.25
N LYS A 203 8.37 -30.50 -3.10
CA LYS A 203 7.51 -29.85 -4.07
C LYS A 203 6.24 -29.37 -3.38
N GLY A 204 5.61 -28.35 -3.93
CA GLY A 204 4.33 -27.88 -3.42
C GLY A 204 3.36 -27.51 -4.53
N VAL A 205 2.08 -27.47 -4.17
CA VAL A 205 1.02 -26.98 -5.03
C VAL A 205 0.52 -25.68 -4.43
N ASP A 206 0.44 -24.66 -5.27
CA ASP A 206 -0.18 -23.38 -4.99
C ASP A 206 -1.22 -23.15 -6.09
N THR A 207 -2.46 -22.83 -5.72
CA THR A 207 -3.46 -22.51 -6.72
C THR A 207 -4.17 -21.20 -6.38
N GLY A 208 -4.59 -20.50 -7.42
CA GLY A 208 -5.39 -19.29 -7.30
C GLY A 208 -6.52 -19.29 -8.32
N MET A 209 -7.76 -19.28 -7.82
CA MET A 209 -8.98 -19.09 -8.61
C MET A 209 -9.67 -17.81 -8.16
N GLY A 210 -9.96 -16.91 -9.10
CA GLY A 210 -10.66 -15.66 -8.81
C GLY A 210 -12.15 -15.92 -8.54
N LEU A 211 -12.63 -15.62 -7.32
CA LEU A 211 -14.05 -15.79 -6.96
C LEU A 211 -14.95 -15.03 -7.92
N GLU A 212 -14.59 -13.79 -8.21
CA GLU A 212 -15.34 -12.85 -9.02
C GLU A 212 -15.46 -13.31 -10.46
N ARG A 213 -14.37 -13.84 -11.03
CA ARG A 213 -14.35 -14.40 -12.38
C ARG A 213 -15.18 -15.68 -12.46
N LEU A 214 -15.06 -16.57 -11.48
CA LEU A 214 -15.90 -17.77 -11.43
C LEU A 214 -17.38 -17.41 -11.27
N ALA A 215 -17.71 -16.44 -10.40
CA ALA A 215 -19.08 -15.96 -10.21
C ALA A 215 -19.66 -15.41 -11.52
N MET A 216 -18.87 -14.65 -12.30
CA MET A 216 -19.27 -14.14 -13.62
C MET A 216 -19.69 -15.28 -14.56
N ILE A 217 -18.88 -16.34 -14.65
CA ILE A 217 -19.19 -17.53 -15.45
C ILE A 217 -20.43 -18.27 -14.94
N LEU A 218 -20.54 -18.49 -13.63
CA LEU A 218 -21.61 -19.28 -13.02
C LEU A 218 -22.96 -18.55 -12.91
N GLN A 219 -22.96 -17.23 -13.06
CA GLN A 219 -24.15 -16.39 -13.10
C GLN A 219 -24.50 -15.93 -14.53
N ALA A 220 -23.73 -16.39 -15.52
CA ALA A 220 -23.87 -16.02 -16.94
C ALA A 220 -23.91 -14.50 -17.14
N LYS A 221 -22.95 -13.80 -16.54
CA LYS A 221 -22.77 -12.35 -16.66
C LYS A 221 -21.67 -12.02 -17.66
N GLU A 222 -21.77 -10.88 -18.32
CA GLU A 222 -20.76 -10.41 -19.28
C GLU A 222 -19.64 -9.61 -18.60
N ASN A 223 -19.89 -9.10 -17.39
CA ASN A 223 -18.90 -8.41 -16.58
C ASN A 223 -19.01 -8.80 -15.11
N ILE A 224 -17.88 -8.72 -14.40
CA ILE A 224 -17.78 -9.05 -12.98
C ILE A 224 -18.69 -8.18 -12.12
N PHE A 225 -18.89 -6.92 -12.50
CA PHE A 225 -19.69 -5.97 -11.73
C PHE A 225 -21.20 -6.29 -11.74
N GLU A 226 -21.68 -7.07 -12.69
CA GLU A 226 -23.06 -7.57 -12.74
C GLU A 226 -23.31 -8.77 -11.83
N THR A 227 -22.25 -9.36 -11.25
CA THR A 227 -22.40 -10.44 -10.29
C THR A 227 -23.03 -9.95 -9.00
N ASP A 228 -23.62 -10.87 -8.24
CA ASP A 228 -24.18 -10.60 -6.92
C ASP A 228 -23.17 -9.96 -5.92
N LEU A 229 -21.87 -10.16 -6.13
CA LEU A 229 -20.79 -9.52 -5.37
C LEU A 229 -20.80 -8.00 -5.44
N PHE A 230 -21.27 -7.42 -6.55
CA PHE A 230 -21.24 -5.97 -6.80
C PHE A 230 -22.64 -5.39 -7.00
N ALA A 231 -23.53 -6.12 -7.68
CA ALA A 231 -24.88 -5.66 -7.95
C ALA A 231 -25.64 -5.32 -6.65
N ALA A 232 -25.50 -6.13 -5.61
CA ALA A 232 -26.21 -5.92 -4.34
C ALA A 232 -25.80 -4.62 -3.61
N PRO A 233 -24.49 -4.36 -3.34
CA PRO A 233 -24.09 -3.12 -2.66
C PRO A 233 -24.06 -1.88 -3.57
N PHE A 234 -23.93 -2.03 -4.90
CA PHE A 234 -23.61 -0.93 -5.81
C PHE A 234 -24.58 -0.72 -6.98
N GLU A 235 -25.79 -1.28 -6.92
CA GLU A 235 -26.80 -1.18 -7.99
C GLU A 235 -26.95 0.24 -8.59
N ILE A 236 -26.98 1.28 -7.74
CA ILE A 236 -27.15 2.69 -8.14
C ILE A 236 -25.99 3.20 -9.01
N LEU A 237 -24.77 2.65 -8.83
CA LEU A 237 -23.61 2.97 -9.64
C LEU A 237 -23.62 2.21 -10.97
N LEU A 238 -24.11 0.98 -10.95
CA LEU A 238 -23.98 0.04 -12.07
C LEU A 238 -25.11 0.19 -13.10
N ASN A 239 -26.31 0.59 -12.66
CA ASN A 239 -27.45 0.88 -13.54
C ASN A 239 -27.39 2.26 -14.21
N ARG A 240 -26.20 2.86 -14.29
CA ARG A 240 -26.00 4.17 -14.93
C ARG A 240 -25.99 4.04 -16.45
N PRO A 241 -26.25 5.15 -17.18
CA PRO A 241 -26.13 5.17 -18.64
C PRO A 241 -24.74 4.72 -19.11
N GLU A 242 -24.65 4.13 -20.30
CA GLU A 242 -23.44 3.51 -20.86
C GLU A 242 -22.19 4.40 -20.75
N ASN A 243 -22.31 5.70 -21.05
CA ASN A 243 -21.22 6.66 -20.96
C ASN A 243 -20.73 6.96 -19.52
N GLN A 244 -21.41 6.45 -18.50
CA GLN A 244 -21.09 6.60 -17.08
C GLN A 244 -20.76 5.25 -16.40
N GLN A 245 -21.06 4.12 -17.05
CA GLN A 245 -20.88 2.78 -16.44
C GLN A 245 -19.46 2.51 -15.99
N ARG A 246 -18.45 2.84 -16.83
CA ARG A 246 -17.02 2.68 -16.45
C ARG A 246 -16.70 3.39 -15.13
N SER A 247 -17.18 4.61 -14.96
CA SER A 247 -16.95 5.37 -13.71
C SER A 247 -17.70 4.75 -12.52
N GLY A 248 -18.92 4.25 -12.73
CA GLY A 248 -19.66 3.50 -11.72
C GLY A 248 -18.92 2.25 -11.24
N ARG A 249 -18.36 1.46 -12.18
CA ARG A 249 -17.55 0.26 -11.91
C ARG A 249 -16.29 0.59 -11.11
N ILE A 250 -15.56 1.64 -11.51
CA ILE A 250 -14.36 2.11 -10.78
C ILE A 250 -14.70 2.50 -9.35
N ILE A 251 -15.78 3.26 -9.15
CA ILE A 251 -16.22 3.66 -7.80
C ILE A 251 -16.55 2.41 -6.97
N ALA A 252 -17.28 1.45 -7.52
CA ALA A 252 -17.67 0.22 -6.83
C ALA A 252 -16.46 -0.61 -6.38
N ASP A 253 -15.53 -0.91 -7.29
CA ASP A 253 -14.29 -1.63 -6.97
C ASP A 253 -13.47 -0.88 -5.91
N HIS A 254 -13.23 0.41 -6.11
CA HIS A 254 -12.36 1.16 -5.22
C HIS A 254 -12.98 1.37 -3.85
N ILE A 255 -14.32 1.48 -3.73
CA ILE A 255 -14.99 1.46 -2.42
C ILE A 255 -14.69 0.14 -1.72
N ARG A 256 -14.92 -1.00 -2.40
CA ARG A 256 -14.64 -2.34 -1.85
C ARG A 256 -13.16 -2.45 -1.42
N GLY A 257 -12.21 -2.10 -2.29
CA GLY A 257 -10.79 -2.15 -1.94
C GLY A 257 -10.41 -1.23 -0.77
N SER A 258 -10.99 -0.02 -0.71
CA SER A 258 -10.69 0.94 0.36
C SER A 258 -11.19 0.47 1.73
N ILE A 259 -12.40 -0.11 1.82
CA ILE A 259 -12.93 -0.57 3.11
C ILE A 259 -12.10 -1.72 3.69
N PHE A 260 -11.62 -2.64 2.84
CA PHE A 260 -10.77 -3.75 3.29
C PHE A 260 -9.39 -3.27 3.73
N LEU A 261 -8.76 -2.35 2.99
CA LEU A 261 -7.49 -1.74 3.41
C LEU A 261 -7.63 -0.99 4.73
N LEU A 262 -8.68 -0.18 4.90
CA LEU A 262 -8.95 0.56 6.13
C LEU A 262 -9.19 -0.37 7.33
N SER A 263 -9.97 -1.44 7.11
CA SER A 263 -10.24 -2.48 8.11
C SER A 263 -8.97 -3.20 8.55
N ASP A 264 -8.07 -3.51 7.62
CA ASP A 264 -6.78 -4.16 7.91
C ASP A 264 -5.74 -3.18 8.50
N GLY A 265 -6.13 -1.93 8.78
CA GLY A 265 -5.31 -0.96 9.52
C GLY A 265 -4.55 0.04 8.65
N VAL A 266 -4.69 0.00 7.33
CA VAL A 266 -4.04 0.97 6.43
C VAL A 266 -4.64 2.36 6.64
N ARG A 267 -3.80 3.40 6.57
CA ARG A 267 -4.20 4.81 6.67
C ARG A 267 -3.66 5.61 5.50
N SER A 268 -4.42 6.58 5.00
CA SER A 268 -4.01 7.41 3.85
C SER A 268 -2.70 8.15 4.13
N SER A 269 -1.70 7.97 3.27
CA SER A 269 -0.36 8.55 3.43
C SER A 269 0.25 8.93 2.08
N ASN A 270 1.47 9.48 2.08
CA ASN A 270 2.23 9.76 0.85
C ASN A 270 3.11 8.58 0.39
N LYS A 271 3.08 7.43 1.09
CA LYS A 271 3.99 6.31 0.86
C LYS A 271 3.26 4.98 0.98
N GLU A 272 3.82 3.97 0.30
CA GLU A 272 3.49 2.55 0.51
C GLU A 272 1.97 2.28 0.40
N ALA A 273 1.43 1.35 1.20
CA ALA A 273 0.01 0.98 1.20
C ALA A 273 -0.89 2.18 1.49
N GLY A 274 -0.43 3.13 2.30
CA GLY A 274 -1.17 4.37 2.58
C GLY A 274 -1.31 5.28 1.36
N TYR A 275 -0.34 5.28 0.45
CA TYR A 275 -0.46 5.98 -0.83
C TYR A 275 -1.45 5.27 -1.76
N VAL A 276 -1.47 3.93 -1.78
CA VAL A 276 -2.45 3.15 -2.55
C VAL A 276 -3.87 3.48 -2.09
N LEU A 277 -4.15 3.37 -0.79
CA LEU A 277 -5.45 3.72 -0.22
C LEU A 277 -5.87 5.16 -0.58
N ARG A 278 -4.95 6.12 -0.39
CA ARG A 278 -5.21 7.52 -0.76
C ARG A 278 -5.57 7.65 -2.23
N ARG A 279 -4.87 6.96 -3.13
CA ARG A 279 -5.12 6.99 -4.58
C ARG A 279 -6.52 6.46 -4.91
N LEU A 280 -6.96 5.36 -4.31
CA LEU A 280 -8.31 4.81 -4.50
C LEU A 280 -9.38 5.82 -4.06
N ILE A 281 -9.25 6.36 -2.84
CA ILE A 281 -10.21 7.35 -2.29
C ILE A 281 -10.32 8.56 -3.22
N ARG A 282 -9.19 9.08 -3.71
CA ARG A 282 -9.20 10.24 -4.62
C ARG A 282 -9.82 9.91 -5.98
N ARG A 283 -9.54 8.73 -6.54
CA ARG A 283 -10.19 8.26 -7.78
C ARG A 283 -11.69 8.13 -7.60
N ILE A 284 -12.17 7.56 -6.49
CA ILE A 284 -13.60 7.50 -6.16
C ILE A 284 -14.23 8.90 -6.25
N LEU A 285 -13.64 9.88 -5.57
CA LEU A 285 -14.21 11.23 -5.50
C LEU A 285 -14.22 11.95 -6.86
N VAL A 286 -13.23 11.68 -7.71
CA VAL A 286 -13.18 12.29 -9.05
C VAL A 286 -14.20 11.66 -9.97
N HIS A 287 -14.27 10.33 -10.02
CA HIS A 287 -15.30 9.66 -10.80
C HIS A 287 -16.69 10.02 -10.30
N ALA A 288 -16.89 10.12 -8.98
CA ALA A 288 -18.14 10.58 -8.40
C ALA A 288 -18.51 11.97 -8.90
N LYS A 289 -17.59 12.95 -8.87
CA LYS A 289 -17.83 14.29 -9.43
C LYS A 289 -18.14 14.25 -10.93
N LYS A 290 -17.44 13.43 -11.72
CA LYS A 290 -17.64 13.27 -13.17
C LYS A 290 -19.04 12.78 -13.53
N ILE A 291 -19.59 11.86 -12.73
CA ILE A 291 -20.94 11.29 -12.95
C ILE A 291 -21.99 11.85 -11.99
N PHE A 292 -21.71 13.01 -11.39
CA PHE A 292 -22.62 13.79 -10.54
C PHE A 292 -23.17 13.01 -9.32
N ILE A 293 -22.33 12.17 -8.72
CA ILE A 293 -22.63 11.46 -7.48
C ILE A 293 -22.25 12.36 -6.29
N PRO A 294 -23.21 12.69 -5.40
CA PRO A 294 -22.94 13.48 -4.20
C PRO A 294 -22.12 12.68 -3.19
N GLN A 295 -21.35 13.38 -2.35
CA GLN A 295 -20.45 12.74 -1.37
C GLN A 295 -21.24 11.92 -0.34
N GLU A 296 -22.44 12.38 0.02
CA GLU A 296 -23.37 11.69 0.93
C GLU A 296 -23.71 10.29 0.41
N LEU A 297 -24.00 10.17 -0.89
CA LEU A 297 -24.29 8.88 -1.53
C LEU A 297 -23.07 7.95 -1.53
N ILE A 298 -21.84 8.48 -1.62
CA ILE A 298 -20.62 7.66 -1.49
C ILE A 298 -20.53 7.06 -0.09
N PHE A 299 -20.81 7.83 0.96
CA PHE A 299 -20.80 7.29 2.33
C PHE A 299 -21.91 6.27 2.57
N ASP A 300 -23.09 6.48 2.00
CA ASP A 300 -24.17 5.49 2.05
C ASP A 300 -23.76 4.17 1.38
N LEU A 301 -23.10 4.25 0.23
CA LEU A 301 -22.58 3.08 -0.49
C LEU A 301 -21.46 2.37 0.28
N ILE A 302 -20.58 3.12 0.95
CA ILE A 302 -19.57 2.53 1.86
C ILE A 302 -20.26 1.76 2.99
N GLY A 303 -21.30 2.34 3.61
CA GLY A 303 -22.09 1.67 4.64
C GLY A 303 -22.72 0.37 4.14
N LYS A 304 -23.39 0.41 2.97
CA LYS A 304 -23.97 -0.78 2.33
C LYS A 304 -22.93 -1.84 1.99
N ALA A 305 -21.76 -1.43 1.50
CA ALA A 305 -20.67 -2.35 1.21
C ALA A 305 -20.15 -3.04 2.47
N ILE A 306 -19.97 -2.30 3.58
CA ILE A 306 -19.59 -2.86 4.87
C ILE A 306 -20.64 -3.88 5.34
N ASP A 307 -21.93 -3.53 5.29
CA ASP A 307 -23.03 -4.42 5.70
C ASP A 307 -23.09 -5.71 4.85
N PHE A 308 -22.83 -5.59 3.54
CA PHE A 308 -22.85 -6.72 2.63
C PHE A 308 -21.68 -7.69 2.89
N TYR A 309 -20.45 -7.18 2.95
CA TYR A 309 -19.26 -8.01 3.09
C TYR A 309 -18.98 -8.45 4.54
N SER A 310 -19.60 -7.83 5.56
CA SER A 310 -19.44 -8.23 6.96
C SER A 310 -20.02 -9.62 7.28
N SER A 311 -20.92 -10.13 6.42
CA SER A 311 -21.42 -11.51 6.48
C SER A 311 -20.31 -12.57 6.39
N VAL A 312 -19.19 -12.24 5.73
CA VAL A 312 -18.00 -13.10 5.60
C VAL A 312 -16.84 -12.55 6.42
N TYR A 313 -16.71 -11.22 6.52
CA TYR A 313 -15.59 -10.54 7.16
C TYR A 313 -16.06 -9.63 8.30
N GLU A 314 -16.28 -10.22 9.48
CA GLU A 314 -16.79 -9.52 10.67
C GLU A 314 -15.98 -8.27 11.06
N ASP A 315 -14.68 -8.23 10.73
CA ASP A 315 -13.81 -7.10 11.03
C ASP A 315 -14.26 -5.81 10.36
N LEU A 316 -14.98 -5.89 9.22
CA LEU A 316 -15.57 -4.72 8.57
C LEU A 316 -16.62 -4.06 9.47
N GLU A 317 -17.47 -4.85 10.14
CA GLU A 317 -18.48 -4.32 11.06
C GLU A 317 -17.83 -3.81 12.34
N LYS A 318 -16.88 -4.57 12.91
CA LYS A 318 -16.11 -4.15 14.10
C LYS A 318 -15.39 -2.82 13.88
N ASN A 319 -14.87 -2.59 12.67
CA ASN A 319 -14.13 -1.39 12.31
C ASN A 319 -14.97 -0.32 11.59
N LYS A 320 -16.28 -0.52 11.40
CA LYS A 320 -17.16 0.33 10.57
C LYS A 320 -17.02 1.83 10.88
N LYS A 321 -17.03 2.18 12.18
CA LYS A 321 -16.87 3.57 12.62
C LYS A 321 -15.53 4.17 12.18
N LEU A 322 -14.45 3.43 12.38
CA LEU A 322 -13.10 3.87 12.00
C LEU A 322 -12.94 3.97 10.48
N ILE A 323 -13.49 3.00 9.73
CA ILE A 323 -13.47 3.01 8.26
C ILE A 323 -14.14 4.29 7.74
N LEU A 324 -15.34 4.59 8.22
CA LEU A 324 -16.08 5.79 7.82
C LEU A 324 -15.35 7.08 8.20
N GLU A 325 -14.80 7.15 9.42
CA GLU A 325 -14.03 8.30 9.91
C GLU A 325 -12.79 8.57 9.04
N PHE A 326 -11.93 7.58 8.84
CA PHE A 326 -10.69 7.76 8.07
C PHE A 326 -10.94 7.98 6.58
N PHE A 327 -11.98 7.36 6.02
CA PHE A 327 -12.38 7.67 4.64
C PHE A 327 -12.82 9.13 4.54
N LYS A 328 -13.65 9.59 5.47
CA LYS A 328 -14.14 10.97 5.52
C LYS A 328 -13.02 11.98 5.66
N GLU A 329 -12.05 11.73 6.53
CA GLU A 329 -10.89 12.61 6.72
C GLU A 329 -10.10 12.84 5.42
N GLU A 330 -9.79 11.78 4.66
CA GLU A 330 -9.10 11.95 3.37
C GLU A 330 -10.03 12.58 2.32
N ALA A 331 -11.33 12.24 2.32
CA ALA A 331 -12.28 12.79 1.37
C ALA A 331 -12.49 14.29 1.54
N ASP A 332 -12.75 14.75 2.77
CA ASP A 332 -12.94 16.17 3.10
C ASP A 332 -11.67 16.95 2.77
N LYS A 333 -10.50 16.40 3.12
CA LYS A 333 -9.20 17.00 2.79
C LYS A 333 -8.99 17.14 1.28
N PHE A 334 -9.35 16.12 0.49
CA PHE A 334 -9.15 16.15 -0.95
C PHE A 334 -10.17 17.07 -1.65
N ASN A 335 -11.42 17.09 -1.20
CA ASN A 335 -12.47 17.92 -1.79
C ASN A 335 -12.14 19.42 -1.76
N LEU A 336 -11.43 19.90 -0.73
CA LEU A 336 -10.92 21.28 -0.65
C LEU A 336 -10.03 21.66 -1.84
N THR A 337 -9.32 20.69 -2.41
CA THR A 337 -8.40 20.87 -3.54
C THR A 337 -8.99 20.43 -4.87
N LEU A 338 -9.87 19.42 -4.86
CA LEU A 338 -10.40 18.76 -6.04
C LEU A 338 -11.12 19.73 -6.99
N GLU A 339 -12.01 20.58 -6.47
CA GLU A 339 -12.77 21.49 -7.32
C GLU A 339 -11.89 22.51 -8.05
N LYS A 340 -10.83 22.97 -7.39
CA LYS A 340 -9.86 23.89 -8.00
C LYS A 340 -9.02 23.17 -9.06
N GLY A 341 -8.55 21.95 -8.73
CA GLY A 341 -7.79 21.11 -9.66
C GLY A 341 -8.57 20.73 -10.92
N LEU A 342 -9.82 20.29 -10.77
CA LEU A 342 -10.69 19.94 -11.90
C LEU A 342 -11.00 21.15 -12.78
N LYS A 343 -11.33 22.31 -12.19
CA LYS A 343 -11.58 23.54 -12.97
C LYS A 343 -10.35 23.96 -13.78
N GLU A 344 -9.16 23.89 -13.19
CA GLU A 344 -7.92 24.22 -13.89
C GLU A 344 -7.59 23.18 -14.96
N PHE A 345 -7.80 21.89 -14.69
CA PHE A 345 -7.64 20.82 -15.68
C PHE A 345 -8.58 21.04 -16.88
N ASP A 346 -9.85 21.33 -16.63
CA ASP A 346 -10.86 21.58 -17.66
C ASP A 346 -10.53 22.80 -18.53
N LYS A 347 -9.93 23.83 -17.91
CA LYS A 347 -9.45 25.01 -18.62
C LYS A 347 -8.28 24.71 -19.56
N ARG A 348 -7.32 23.88 -19.12
CA ARG A 348 -6.13 23.50 -19.92
C ARG A 348 -6.47 22.48 -21.00
N TYR A 349 -7.35 21.53 -20.68
CA TYR A 349 -7.65 20.37 -21.50
C TYR A 349 -9.17 20.22 -21.72
N PRO A 350 -9.84 21.18 -22.38
CA PRO A 350 -11.29 21.10 -22.60
C PRO A 350 -11.68 19.84 -23.37
N LEU A 351 -12.88 19.31 -23.10
CA LEU A 351 -13.43 18.17 -23.83
C LEU A 351 -13.49 18.46 -25.34
N LYS A 352 -12.80 17.64 -26.15
CA LYS A 352 -12.83 17.72 -27.61
C LYS A 352 -13.58 16.51 -28.18
N LEU A 353 -14.75 16.76 -28.74
CA LEU A 353 -15.56 15.73 -29.40
C LEU A 353 -14.96 15.38 -30.77
N GLY A 354 -14.66 14.11 -31.00
CA GLY A 354 -14.51 13.53 -32.34
C GLY A 354 -13.17 13.73 -33.07
N LYS A 355 -12.12 14.27 -32.43
CA LYS A 355 -10.77 14.32 -33.02
C LYS A 355 -9.71 14.05 -31.96
N ARG A 356 -8.83 13.07 -32.21
CA ARG A 356 -7.60 12.89 -31.42
C ARG A 356 -6.75 14.15 -31.55
N VAL A 357 -6.35 14.72 -30.42
CA VAL A 357 -5.52 15.92 -30.39
C VAL A 357 -4.16 15.56 -29.81
N GLN A 358 -3.12 15.79 -30.60
CA GLN A 358 -1.75 15.67 -30.11
C GLN A 358 -1.49 16.81 -29.12
N ILE A 359 -1.07 16.49 -27.90
CA ILE A 359 -0.73 17.52 -26.91
C ILE A 359 0.55 18.23 -27.34
N GLU A 360 0.51 19.58 -27.38
CA GLU A 360 1.73 20.38 -27.56
C GLU A 360 2.62 20.31 -26.31
N LYS A 361 3.92 20.13 -26.56
CA LYS A 361 5.16 20.11 -25.74
C LYS A 361 5.18 20.39 -24.21
N LYS A 362 4.14 20.92 -23.54
CA LYS A 362 4.14 21.34 -22.11
C LYS A 362 3.41 20.41 -21.12
N ILE A 363 2.98 19.23 -21.55
CA ILE A 363 2.19 18.31 -20.71
C ILE A 363 2.78 18.00 -19.33
N GLY A 364 4.11 17.84 -19.23
CA GLY A 364 4.77 17.57 -17.95
C GLY A 364 4.77 18.77 -17.01
N GLN A 365 4.89 19.99 -17.56
CA GLN A 365 4.79 21.23 -16.78
C GLN A 365 3.34 21.44 -16.31
N ASP A 366 2.35 21.18 -17.16
CA ASP A 366 0.95 21.28 -16.76
C ASP A 366 0.59 20.27 -15.68
N ALA A 367 1.05 19.02 -15.82
CA ALA A 367 0.82 17.98 -14.83
C ALA A 367 1.49 18.33 -13.50
N PHE A 368 2.73 18.84 -13.55
CA PHE A 368 3.46 19.32 -12.39
C PHE A 368 2.75 20.49 -11.69
N ASP A 369 2.28 21.49 -12.45
CA ASP A 369 1.56 22.64 -11.91
C ASP A 369 0.24 22.22 -11.25
N LEU A 370 -0.55 21.38 -11.93
CA LEU A 370 -1.80 20.81 -11.42
C LEU A 370 -1.55 20.04 -10.11
N HIS A 371 -0.45 19.30 -10.05
CA HIS A 371 -0.08 18.55 -8.86
C HIS A 371 0.41 19.44 -7.72
N GLN A 372 1.42 20.25 -7.95
CA GLN A 372 2.06 21.05 -6.91
C GLN A 372 1.17 22.19 -6.42
N THR A 373 0.50 22.87 -7.34
CA THR A 373 -0.26 24.10 -7.03
C THR A 373 -1.68 23.79 -6.59
N TYR A 374 -2.32 22.82 -7.26
CA TYR A 374 -3.73 22.53 -7.04
C TYR A 374 -3.97 21.21 -6.30
N GLY A 375 -2.90 20.48 -5.92
CA GLY A 375 -3.00 19.21 -5.20
C GLY A 375 -3.61 18.07 -6.02
N PHE A 376 -3.68 18.24 -7.35
CA PHE A 376 -4.36 17.33 -8.25
C PHE A 376 -3.49 16.09 -8.53
N PRO A 377 -3.97 14.84 -8.33
CA PRO A 377 -3.13 13.65 -8.45
C PRO A 377 -2.61 13.45 -9.88
N LEU A 378 -1.32 13.13 -10.04
CA LEU A 378 -0.69 12.95 -11.37
C LEU A 378 -1.31 11.78 -12.14
N GLU A 379 -1.65 10.72 -11.40
CA GLU A 379 -2.24 9.50 -11.93
C GLU A 379 -3.61 9.78 -12.55
N LEU A 380 -4.35 10.70 -11.92
CA LEU A 380 -5.65 11.13 -12.39
C LEU A 380 -5.57 12.07 -13.59
N ILE A 381 -4.55 12.93 -13.64
CA ILE A 381 -4.29 13.76 -14.82
C ILE A 381 -4.11 12.86 -16.04
N LYS A 382 -3.27 11.82 -15.92
CA LYS A 382 -3.03 10.85 -16.98
C LYS A 382 -4.34 10.20 -17.46
N GLU A 383 -5.15 9.72 -16.53
CA GLU A 383 -6.44 9.07 -16.83
C GLU A 383 -7.39 10.02 -17.58
N LEU A 384 -7.57 11.25 -17.08
CA LEU A 384 -8.50 12.21 -17.68
C LEU A 384 -8.04 12.69 -19.08
N LEU A 385 -6.73 12.74 -19.34
CA LEU A 385 -6.19 13.06 -20.66
C LEU A 385 -6.49 11.95 -21.67
N ASN A 386 -6.27 10.69 -21.28
CA ASN A 386 -6.57 9.52 -22.11
C ASN A 386 -8.07 9.48 -22.48
N GLU A 387 -8.95 9.72 -21.52
CA GLU A 387 -10.40 9.76 -21.75
C GLU A 387 -10.84 10.88 -22.71
N ARG A 388 -10.10 11.98 -22.78
CA ARG A 388 -10.39 13.13 -23.66
C ARG A 388 -9.72 13.02 -25.04
N PHE A 389 -9.22 11.84 -25.41
CA PHE A 389 -8.53 11.57 -26.67
C PHE A 389 -7.29 12.44 -26.91
N TYR A 390 -6.69 12.94 -25.84
CA TYR A 390 -5.42 13.61 -25.93
C TYR A 390 -4.30 12.58 -26.00
N GLN A 391 -3.54 12.61 -27.09
CA GLN A 391 -2.40 11.71 -27.26
C GLN A 391 -1.14 12.37 -26.71
N PHE A 392 -0.42 11.59 -25.91
CA PHE A 392 0.90 11.94 -25.39
C PHE A 392 1.77 10.68 -25.30
N ASP A 393 3.07 10.88 -25.41
CA ASP A 393 4.04 9.84 -25.15
C ASP A 393 4.17 9.64 -23.63
N GLU A 394 3.93 8.42 -23.14
CA GLU A 394 3.93 8.15 -21.70
C GLU A 394 5.32 8.28 -21.07
N ASP A 395 6.36 7.89 -21.80
CA ASP A 395 7.73 7.97 -21.32
C ASP A 395 8.21 9.42 -21.31
N GLU A 396 7.82 10.20 -22.31
CA GLU A 396 8.04 11.64 -22.34
C GLU A 396 7.28 12.35 -21.21
N PHE A 397 6.03 11.96 -20.93
CA PHE A 397 5.22 12.50 -19.84
C PHE A 397 5.88 12.26 -18.48
N LYS A 398 6.28 11.01 -18.19
CA LYS A 398 6.99 10.65 -16.96
C LYS A 398 8.30 11.42 -16.84
N LYS A 399 9.11 11.41 -17.89
CA LYS A 399 10.41 12.08 -17.92
C LYS A 399 10.28 13.58 -17.66
N LYS A 400 9.33 14.26 -18.31
CA LYS A 400 9.11 15.70 -18.10
C LYS A 400 8.61 16.03 -16.70
N ILE A 401 7.72 15.22 -16.14
CA ILE A 401 7.30 15.38 -14.75
C ILE A 401 8.50 15.26 -13.81
N GLU A 402 9.33 14.22 -13.97
CA GLU A 402 10.55 14.04 -13.17
C GLU A 402 11.52 15.21 -13.32
N GLU A 403 11.69 15.73 -14.54
CA GLU A 403 12.51 16.92 -14.79
C GLU A 403 11.97 18.15 -14.03
N GLU A 404 10.65 18.38 -14.04
CA GLU A 404 10.04 19.49 -13.29
C GLU A 404 10.17 19.29 -11.77
N PHE A 405 10.01 18.07 -11.25
CA PHE A 405 10.28 17.76 -9.84
C PHE A 405 11.74 17.98 -9.46
N LYS A 406 12.69 17.56 -10.30
CA LYS A 406 14.13 17.80 -10.09
C LYS A 406 14.45 19.29 -10.10
N LYS A 407 13.95 20.05 -11.09
CA LYS A 407 14.08 21.51 -11.15
C LYS A 407 13.53 22.17 -9.89
N HIS A 408 12.35 21.74 -9.43
CA HIS A 408 11.76 22.28 -8.20
C HIS A 408 12.55 21.91 -6.95
N GLN A 409 13.13 20.70 -6.89
CA GLN A 409 14.01 20.28 -5.82
C GLN A 409 15.31 21.09 -5.81
N GLU A 410 15.89 21.38 -6.98
CA GLU A 410 17.07 22.23 -7.17
C GLU A 410 16.77 23.69 -6.80
N ILE A 411 15.64 24.25 -7.24
CA ILE A 411 15.19 25.59 -6.85
C ILE A 411 14.94 25.65 -5.33
N SER A 412 14.36 24.60 -4.74
CA SER A 412 14.19 24.49 -3.30
C SER A 412 15.53 24.41 -2.55
N ARG A 413 16.53 23.71 -3.12
CA ARG A 413 17.91 23.64 -2.58
C ARG A 413 18.65 24.98 -2.71
N ALA A 414 18.62 25.61 -3.88
CA ALA A 414 19.21 26.93 -4.13
C ALA A 414 18.51 28.04 -3.33
N GLY A 415 17.20 27.91 -3.08
CA GLY A 415 16.43 28.78 -2.19
C GLY A 415 16.78 28.61 -0.72
N VAL A 416 17.28 27.42 -0.32
CA VAL A 416 17.89 27.18 1.00
C VAL A 416 19.27 27.84 1.05
N GLU A 417 20.12 27.68 0.04
CA GLU A 417 21.43 28.37 -0.05
C GLU A 417 21.32 29.91 -0.08
N LYS A 418 20.29 30.47 -0.73
CA LYS A 418 20.02 31.92 -0.71
C LYS A 418 19.39 32.43 0.59
N LYS A 419 18.61 31.61 1.31
CA LYS A 419 18.04 31.98 2.62
C LYS A 419 19.06 31.87 3.77
N PHE A 420 20.08 31.03 3.60
CA PHE A 420 21.21 30.87 4.50
C PHE A 420 22.46 31.41 3.81
N GLY A 421 22.39 32.71 3.48
CA GLY A 421 23.30 33.39 2.57
C GLY A 421 24.75 32.93 2.70
N GLY A 422 25.39 32.75 1.55
CA GLY A 422 26.81 32.49 1.40
C GLY A 422 27.69 33.57 2.03
N HIS A 423 27.75 33.58 3.36
CA HIS A 423 28.88 34.07 4.12
C HIS A 423 29.78 32.88 4.37
N GLY A 424 30.68 32.62 3.42
CA GLY A 424 31.98 32.14 3.82
C GLY A 424 32.65 33.25 4.60
N LEU A 425 32.60 33.22 5.92
CA LEU A 425 33.47 34.01 6.79
C LEU A 425 33.78 33.23 8.08
N SER A 426 35.09 33.01 8.26
CA SER A 426 35.80 32.79 9.53
C SER A 426 35.40 31.58 10.36
N PHE A 427 35.97 30.42 10.02
CA PHE A 427 36.46 29.51 11.06
C PHE A 427 37.62 30.21 11.76
N ASP A 428 37.30 31.06 12.75
CA ASP A 428 38.27 31.39 13.77
C ASP A 428 38.36 30.24 14.77
N ARG A 429 39.61 29.90 15.04
CA ARG A 429 40.14 28.79 15.82
C ARG A 429 39.44 28.68 17.17
N ASP A 430 38.82 27.52 17.44
CA ASP A 430 39.22 26.64 18.54
C ASP A 430 38.33 25.37 18.58
N ASN A 431 38.97 24.24 18.24
CA ASN A 431 38.65 22.85 18.55
C ASN A 431 37.24 22.50 19.07
N LEU A 432 36.42 21.81 18.25
CA LEU A 432 35.54 20.70 18.64
C LEU A 432 35.21 19.85 17.40
N SER A 433 35.32 18.52 17.47
CA SER A 433 35.03 17.62 16.34
C SER A 433 33.53 17.65 15.96
N PRO A 434 33.15 17.35 14.70
CA PRO A 434 31.74 17.27 14.27
C PRO A 434 30.87 16.35 15.15
N GLU A 435 31.51 15.37 15.80
CA GLU A 435 30.86 14.45 16.73
C GLU A 435 30.33 15.18 17.98
N PHE A 436 31.08 16.12 18.54
CA PHE A 436 30.65 16.88 19.73
C PHE A 436 29.47 17.83 19.47
N HIS A 437 29.40 18.43 18.27
CA HIS A 437 28.29 19.34 17.95
C HIS A 437 26.96 18.57 17.81
N ASN A 438 27.01 17.36 17.24
CA ASN A 438 25.85 16.47 17.17
C ASN A 438 25.33 16.07 18.57
N VAL A 439 26.23 15.84 19.55
CA VAL A 439 25.85 15.52 20.94
C VAL A 439 25.05 16.66 21.60
N LYS A 440 25.48 17.92 21.39
CA LYS A 440 24.78 19.10 21.94
C LYS A 440 23.39 19.26 21.31
N LEU A 441 23.30 19.15 19.98
CA LEU A 441 22.03 19.25 19.25
C LEU A 441 21.05 18.11 19.60
N HIS A 442 21.57 16.92 19.95
CA HIS A 442 20.73 15.83 20.46
C HIS A 442 20.08 16.20 21.79
N THR A 443 20.85 16.76 22.72
CA THR A 443 20.34 17.22 24.01
C THR A 443 19.34 18.36 23.83
N ALA A 444 19.62 19.30 22.93
CA ALA A 444 18.70 20.38 22.58
C ALA A 444 17.37 19.87 21.99
N THR A 445 17.39 18.74 21.26
CA THR A 445 16.19 18.10 20.73
C THR A 445 15.24 17.65 21.84
N HIS A 446 15.76 17.08 22.93
CA HIS A 446 14.96 16.67 24.09
C HIS A 446 14.37 17.87 24.83
N LEU A 447 15.15 18.95 24.97
CA LEU A 447 14.67 20.21 25.56
C LEU A 447 13.54 20.82 24.71
N LEU A 448 13.74 20.89 23.40
CA LEU A 448 12.75 21.41 22.45
C LEU A 448 11.45 20.61 22.50
N HIS A 449 11.55 19.28 22.50
CA HIS A 449 10.38 18.43 22.53
C HIS A 449 9.54 18.64 23.80
N GLN A 450 10.19 18.64 24.96
CA GLN A 450 9.50 18.89 26.22
C GLN A 450 8.92 20.31 26.29
N ALA A 451 9.64 21.32 25.80
CA ALA A 451 9.15 22.69 25.73
C ALA A 451 7.89 22.79 24.86
N LEU A 452 7.88 22.13 23.69
CA LEU A 452 6.69 22.06 22.83
C LEU A 452 5.51 21.42 23.56
N ARG A 453 5.74 20.34 24.32
CA ARG A 453 4.68 19.67 25.10
C ARG A 453 4.12 20.54 26.22
N GLN A 454 4.96 21.34 26.88
CA GLN A 454 4.51 22.25 27.93
C GLN A 454 3.75 23.47 27.39
N ILE A 455 4.18 24.02 26.26
CA ILE A 455 3.57 25.23 25.68
C ILE A 455 2.34 24.91 24.84
N LEU A 456 2.37 23.82 24.07
CA LEU A 456 1.32 23.50 23.10
C LEU A 456 0.36 22.39 23.56
N GLY A 457 0.75 21.57 24.54
CA GLY A 457 -0.07 20.48 25.07
C GLY A 457 0.63 19.12 25.06
N THR A 458 0.25 18.26 26.01
CA THR A 458 0.86 16.93 26.22
C THR A 458 0.55 15.92 25.10
N GLU A 459 -0.35 16.27 24.18
CA GLU A 459 -0.68 15.51 22.98
C GLU A 459 0.38 15.67 21.87
N VAL A 460 1.29 16.65 21.97
CA VAL A 460 2.39 16.80 21.02
C VAL A 460 3.31 15.59 21.08
N LYS A 461 3.41 14.87 19.96
CA LYS A 461 4.26 13.69 19.78
C LYS A 461 5.32 13.99 18.74
N GLN A 462 6.51 13.41 18.93
CA GLN A 462 7.54 13.39 17.90
C GLN A 462 7.07 12.57 16.70
N MET A 463 7.17 13.15 15.51
CA MET A 463 6.83 12.54 14.22
C MET A 463 8.07 12.27 13.35
N GLY A 464 9.21 12.84 13.72
CA GLY A 464 10.50 12.65 13.07
C GLY A 464 11.57 13.57 13.65
N SER A 465 12.83 13.16 13.58
CA SER A 465 13.97 14.00 13.95
C SER A 465 15.15 13.73 13.02
N ASP A 466 16.02 14.72 12.84
CA ASP A 466 17.25 14.67 12.05
C ASP A 466 18.23 15.71 12.58
N ILE A 467 19.46 15.31 12.84
CA ILE A 467 20.52 16.16 13.40
C ILE A 467 21.71 16.10 12.44
N THR A 468 22.23 17.26 12.07
CA THR A 468 23.49 17.42 11.34
C THR A 468 24.45 18.27 12.16
N PRO A 469 25.74 18.35 11.81
CA PRO A 469 26.71 19.17 12.54
C PRO A 469 26.38 20.67 12.57
N GLU A 470 25.39 21.13 11.81
CA GLU A 470 25.02 22.54 11.70
C GLU A 470 23.62 22.85 12.25
N ARG A 471 22.73 21.85 12.40
CA ARG A 471 21.33 22.09 12.80
C ARG A 471 20.62 20.84 13.30
N LEU A 472 19.52 21.06 14.03
CA LEU A 472 18.49 20.04 14.26
C LEU A 472 17.22 20.34 13.47
N ARG A 473 16.51 19.28 13.08
CA ARG A 473 15.17 19.29 12.49
C ARG A 473 14.29 18.41 13.35
N PHE A 474 13.21 18.99 13.88
CA PHE A 474 12.25 18.29 14.73
C PHE A 474 10.85 18.39 14.14
N ASP A 475 10.24 17.25 13.87
CA ASP A 475 8.88 17.13 13.35
C ASP A 475 7.96 16.67 14.49
N PHE A 476 6.84 17.35 14.68
CA PHE A 476 5.93 17.09 15.79
C PHE A 476 4.46 17.21 15.39
N SER A 477 3.60 16.45 16.08
CA SER A 477 2.17 16.43 15.80
C SER A 477 1.50 17.71 16.29
N PHE A 478 1.09 18.56 15.35
CA PHE A 478 0.34 19.78 15.65
C PHE A 478 -0.42 20.23 14.39
N SER A 479 -1.69 20.63 14.57
CA SER A 479 -2.62 20.82 13.44
C SER A 479 -2.51 22.17 12.75
N ARG A 480 -1.94 23.18 13.42
CA ARG A 480 -1.82 24.56 12.92
C ARG A 480 -0.41 25.10 12.99
N LYS A 481 -0.18 26.26 12.36
CA LYS A 481 1.07 27.02 12.51
C LYS A 481 1.19 27.53 13.96
N LEU A 482 2.42 27.51 14.49
CA LEU A 482 2.71 28.15 15.79
C LEU A 482 2.59 29.66 15.64
N THR A 483 2.00 30.31 16.64
CA THR A 483 2.04 31.76 16.73
C THR A 483 3.47 32.23 17.01
N GLU A 484 3.78 33.49 16.68
CA GLU A 484 5.09 34.06 17.02
C GLU A 484 5.35 34.04 18.52
N GLU A 485 4.31 34.24 19.33
CA GLU A 485 4.37 34.15 20.79
C GLU A 485 4.68 32.72 21.27
N GLU A 486 4.04 31.70 20.69
CA GLU A 486 4.31 30.30 21.03
C GLU A 486 5.75 29.90 20.66
N LYS A 487 6.22 30.29 19.47
CA LYS A 487 7.61 30.04 19.07
C LYS A 487 8.59 30.68 20.04
N ARG A 488 8.35 31.93 20.41
CA ARG A 488 9.18 32.65 21.38
C ARG A 488 9.16 31.96 22.75
N LYS A 489 8.00 31.57 23.27
CA LYS A 489 7.89 30.84 24.54
C LYS A 489 8.65 29.52 24.53
N VAL A 490 8.60 28.78 23.42
CA VAL A 490 9.35 27.53 23.26
C VAL A 490 10.86 27.80 23.27
N GLU A 491 11.32 28.77 22.50
CA GLU A 491 12.74 29.16 22.46
C GLU A 491 13.26 29.67 23.81
N ASP A 492 12.49 30.56 24.46
CA ASP A 492 12.80 31.11 25.78
C ASP A 492 12.90 30.00 26.83
N LEU A 493 11.97 29.03 26.81
CA LEU A 493 11.96 27.91 27.75
C LEU A 493 13.16 26.97 27.54
N VAL A 494 13.53 26.66 26.29
CA VAL A 494 14.72 25.85 26.02
C VAL A 494 15.98 26.56 26.54
N ASN A 495 16.12 27.85 26.25
CA ASN A 495 17.26 28.64 26.70
C ASN A 495 17.31 28.80 28.22
N GLN A 496 16.16 28.97 28.87
CA GLN A 496 16.07 28.97 30.33
C GLN A 496 16.63 27.65 30.90
N LYS A 497 16.23 26.50 30.33
CA LYS A 497 16.73 25.19 30.79
C LYS A 497 18.20 24.94 30.48
N ILE A 498 18.74 25.58 29.45
CA ILE A 498 20.18 25.61 29.20
C ILE A 498 20.90 26.40 30.30
N GLN A 499 20.40 27.59 30.65
CA GLN A 499 20.98 28.45 31.69
C GLN A 499 20.90 27.84 33.10
N GLU A 500 19.87 27.04 33.38
CA GLU A 500 19.71 26.31 34.65
C GLU A 500 20.78 25.23 34.89
N ASN A 501 21.63 24.92 33.90
CA ASN A 501 22.75 23.97 34.02
C ASN A 501 22.35 22.60 34.60
N LEU A 502 21.29 22.02 34.04
CA LEU A 502 20.71 20.76 34.48
C LEU A 502 21.61 19.58 34.08
N ASP A 503 21.79 18.64 35.00
CA ASP A 503 22.50 17.39 34.72
C ASP A 503 21.65 16.46 33.83
N VAL A 504 22.31 15.79 32.89
CA VAL A 504 21.74 14.77 32.01
C VAL A 504 22.22 13.40 32.46
N LYS A 505 21.29 12.53 32.87
CA LYS A 505 21.58 11.19 33.39
C LYS A 505 21.10 10.11 32.43
N LYS A 506 21.96 9.12 32.19
CA LYS A 506 21.62 7.88 31.46
C LYS A 506 21.39 6.76 32.46
N GLU A 507 20.27 6.07 32.34
CA GLU A 507 19.96 4.86 33.11
C GLU A 507 19.54 3.74 32.15
N GLU A 508 19.94 2.51 32.44
CA GLU A 508 19.51 1.31 31.70
C GLU A 508 18.51 0.54 32.54
N MET A 509 17.35 0.25 31.96
CA MET A 509 16.24 -0.43 32.65
C MET A 509 15.39 -1.20 31.64
N SER A 510 14.44 -1.99 32.13
CA SER A 510 13.49 -2.66 31.25
C SER A 510 12.52 -1.65 30.60
N PHE A 511 11.98 -2.00 29.43
CA PHE A 511 10.98 -1.15 28.75
C PHE A 511 9.75 -0.88 29.63
N GLU A 512 9.32 -1.85 30.43
CA GLU A 512 8.18 -1.69 31.35
C GLU A 512 8.49 -0.72 32.50
N GLU A 513 9.70 -0.79 33.07
CA GLU A 513 10.15 0.16 34.10
C GLU A 513 10.29 1.58 33.53
N ALA A 514 10.83 1.70 32.31
CA ALA A 514 10.93 2.98 31.60
C ALA A 514 9.55 3.63 31.43
N GLN A 515 8.54 2.86 30.99
CA GLN A 515 7.17 3.35 30.87
C GLN A 515 6.58 3.76 32.23
N LYS A 516 6.75 2.96 33.27
CA LYS A 516 6.28 3.29 34.64
C LYS A 516 6.96 4.53 35.20
N SER A 517 8.20 4.82 34.81
CA SER A 517 8.95 5.99 35.24
C SER A 517 8.51 7.32 34.58
N GLY A 518 7.56 7.24 33.64
CA GLY A 518 7.07 8.38 32.85
C GLY A 518 7.94 8.73 31.64
N ALA A 519 8.88 7.85 31.24
CA ALA A 519 9.72 8.10 30.07
C ALA A 519 8.89 8.06 28.79
N LEU A 520 9.06 9.07 27.93
CA LEU A 520 8.39 9.10 26.64
C LEU A 520 8.99 8.04 25.70
N ALA A 521 8.10 7.30 25.03
CA ALA A 521 8.43 6.24 24.09
C ALA A 521 7.63 6.45 22.79
N PHE A 522 8.33 6.59 21.66
CA PHE A 522 7.70 7.06 20.41
C PHE A 522 7.36 5.93 19.45
N PHE A 523 8.17 4.87 19.43
CA PHE A 523 7.98 3.72 18.54
C PHE A 523 7.92 2.43 19.36
N LYS A 524 6.79 2.19 20.04
CA LYS A 524 6.61 1.06 20.99
C LYS A 524 7.05 -0.30 20.41
N GLU A 525 6.80 -0.52 19.12
CA GLU A 525 7.13 -1.77 18.40
C GLU A 525 8.62 -1.96 18.10
N LYS A 526 9.46 -0.94 18.30
CA LYS A 526 10.89 -0.95 17.93
C LYS A 526 11.86 -1.06 19.11
N TYR A 527 11.38 -1.09 20.34
CA TYR A 527 12.26 -1.09 21.51
C TYR A 527 12.62 -2.51 21.97
N PRO A 528 13.91 -2.80 22.23
CA PRO A 528 14.34 -4.05 22.85
C PRO A 528 13.88 -4.16 24.31
N LYS A 529 14.00 -5.36 24.92
CA LYS A 529 13.57 -5.62 26.32
C LYS A 529 14.25 -4.70 27.34
N GLN A 530 15.51 -4.34 27.12
CA GLN A 530 16.25 -3.34 27.87
C GLN A 530 16.47 -2.09 27.03
N VAL A 531 16.29 -0.92 27.64
CA VAL A 531 16.35 0.37 26.96
C VAL A 531 17.21 1.36 27.76
N SER A 532 17.83 2.30 27.05
CA SER A 532 18.48 3.46 27.66
C SER A 532 17.47 4.59 27.83
N VAL A 533 17.36 5.13 29.04
CA VAL A 533 16.53 6.28 29.38
C VAL A 533 17.44 7.45 29.72
N TYR A 534 17.22 8.57 29.03
CA TYR A 534 17.89 9.83 29.33
C TYR A 534 16.95 10.76 30.08
N SER A 535 17.40 11.23 31.25
CA SER A 535 16.68 12.17 32.10
C SER A 535 17.45 13.49 32.20
N ILE A 536 16.82 14.61 31.85
CA ILE A 536 17.34 15.96 32.07
C ILE A 536 16.65 16.50 33.31
N ASN A 537 17.37 16.55 34.44
CA ASN A 537 16.92 16.78 35.81
C ASN A 537 15.49 17.36 35.98
N GLY A 538 14.47 16.49 36.00
CA GLY A 538 13.06 16.84 36.24
C GLY A 538 12.32 17.55 35.10
N PHE A 539 12.99 17.87 34.00
CA PHE A 539 12.39 18.54 32.84
C PHE A 539 11.94 17.55 31.76
N SER A 540 12.87 16.75 31.21
CA SER A 540 12.60 15.77 30.15
C SER A 540 13.05 14.38 30.57
N LYS A 541 12.33 13.34 30.14
CA LYS A 541 12.68 11.94 30.31
C LYS A 541 12.23 11.14 29.09
N GLU A 542 13.17 10.58 28.33
CA GLU A 542 12.88 9.94 27.04
C GLU A 542 13.71 8.67 26.85
N ILE A 543 13.15 7.67 26.19
CA ILE A 543 13.89 6.48 25.75
C ILE A 543 14.71 6.85 24.51
N CYS A 544 16.04 6.87 24.64
CA CYS A 544 16.94 7.26 23.55
C CYS A 544 18.28 6.49 23.63
N ASN A 545 18.84 6.16 22.46
CA ASN A 545 20.10 5.44 22.31
C ASN A 545 21.24 6.30 21.74
N GLY A 546 20.99 7.58 21.45
CA GLY A 546 22.04 8.48 20.95
C GLY A 546 22.83 9.15 22.07
N PRO A 547 23.96 9.78 21.74
CA PRO A 547 24.81 10.48 22.70
C PRO A 547 24.20 11.81 23.13
N HIS A 548 24.38 12.17 24.41
CA HIS A 548 23.93 13.44 25.01
C HIS A 548 25.07 14.16 25.73
N ALA A 549 24.94 15.47 25.85
CA ALA A 549 25.84 16.29 26.66
C ALA A 549 25.56 16.02 28.13
N GLU A 550 26.60 16.06 28.97
CA GLU A 550 26.47 15.76 30.41
C GLU A 550 25.64 16.83 31.14
N LYS A 551 25.65 18.07 30.65
CA LYS A 551 24.92 19.21 31.23
C LYS A 551 24.31 20.09 30.16
N THR A 552 23.17 20.71 30.48
CA THR A 552 22.48 21.61 29.55
C THR A 552 23.24 22.90 29.27
N SER A 553 24.08 23.38 30.20
CA SER A 553 24.91 24.60 30.01
C SER A 553 25.93 24.47 28.87
N LEU A 554 26.29 23.24 28.49
CA LEU A 554 27.24 22.98 27.40
C LEU A 554 26.65 23.28 26.02
N LEU A 555 25.33 23.45 25.90
CA LEU A 555 24.63 23.59 24.63
C LEU A 555 24.84 24.96 23.97
N GLY A 556 25.17 26.02 24.74
CA GLY A 556 25.24 27.39 24.21
C GLY A 556 23.86 28.04 24.16
N HIS A 557 23.53 28.75 23.08
CA HIS A 557 22.25 29.42 22.92
C HIS A 557 21.38 28.74 21.85
N PHE A 558 20.15 28.35 22.19
CA PHE A 558 19.23 27.70 21.27
C PHE A 558 18.39 28.70 20.48
N LYS A 559 18.28 28.49 19.17
CA LYS A 559 17.51 29.38 18.29
C LYS A 559 16.72 28.65 17.22
N ILE A 560 15.43 28.96 17.12
CA ILE A 560 14.52 28.49 16.08
C ILE A 560 14.72 29.35 14.84
N ILE A 561 15.23 28.72 13.80
CA ILE A 561 15.49 29.35 12.50
C ILE A 561 14.23 29.38 11.65
N LYS A 562 13.46 28.28 11.66
CA LYS A 562 12.30 28.15 10.79
C LYS A 562 11.28 27.19 11.39
N GLU A 563 10.02 27.55 11.23
CA GLU A 563 8.87 26.68 11.49
C GLU A 563 8.02 26.59 10.22
N GLU A 564 7.65 25.36 9.81
CA GLU A 564 6.85 25.13 8.60
C GLU A 564 5.99 23.87 8.70
N SER A 565 5.03 23.71 7.78
CA SER A 565 4.26 22.47 7.66
C SER A 565 5.14 21.39 7.03
N SER A 566 5.16 20.19 7.62
CA SER A 566 5.83 19.01 7.03
C SER A 566 4.82 18.16 6.26
N SER A 567 3.69 17.85 6.90
CA SER A 567 2.53 17.17 6.32
C SER A 567 1.26 17.57 7.08
N ALA A 568 0.11 17.03 6.72
CA ALA A 568 -1.13 17.29 7.46
C ALA A 568 -0.99 16.81 8.92
N GLY A 569 -1.31 17.69 9.87
CA GLY A 569 -1.18 17.40 11.30
C GLY A 569 0.26 17.36 11.83
N VAL A 570 1.27 17.69 11.01
CA VAL A 570 2.69 17.67 11.40
C VAL A 570 3.37 18.98 11.07
N ARG A 571 3.97 19.60 12.08
CA ARG A 571 4.79 20.80 11.98
C ARG A 571 6.27 20.45 12.13
N ARG A 572 7.14 21.25 11.53
CA ARG A 572 8.59 21.08 11.53
C ARG A 572 9.27 22.34 12.03
N ILE A 573 10.13 22.18 13.03
CA ILE A 573 11.07 23.21 13.48
C ILE A 573 12.48 22.85 12.98
N ARG A 574 13.19 23.85 12.44
CA ARG A 574 14.65 23.81 12.29
C ARG A 574 15.27 24.79 13.26
N ALA A 575 16.26 24.34 14.01
CA ALA A 575 16.93 25.13 15.02
C ALA A 575 18.44 24.86 15.05
N ILE A 576 19.19 25.78 15.65
CA ILE A 576 20.65 25.71 15.81
C ILE A 576 21.04 26.01 17.25
N LEU A 577 22.32 25.77 17.56
CA LEU A 577 22.98 26.23 18.78
C LEU A 577 24.04 27.26 18.40
N GLU A 578 23.96 28.46 18.99
CA GLU A 578 24.90 29.59 18.85
C GLU A 578 25.90 29.65 20.01
#